data_AF-A0A074KXW5-F1
#
_entry.id   AF-A0A074KXW5-F1
#
_cell.length_a   1.000
_cell.length_b   1.000
_cell.length_c   1.000
_cell.angle_alpha   90.00
_cell.angle_beta   90.00
_cell.angle_gamma   90.00
#
_symmetry.space_group_name_H-M   'P 1'
#
loop_
_entity.id
_entity.type
_entity.pdbx_description
1 polymer ?
#
loop_
_entity_poly.entity_id
_entity_poly.type
_entity_poly.pdbx_seq_one_letter_code
_entity_poly.pdbx_strand_id
1 'polypeptide(L)'
;MLEQATIIALIVYFIKASTWKGMIFYNQKEKLVWLPSYIKKPFFDCPVCMTPWWGIIVYLLAHFSGIAEFSVLTIARLIFTVMVSAGINTVILLLNKIYDQMHNLKKLPE
;
A
#
# COMPACT_ATOMS: atom_id res chain seq x y z
N MET A 1 -8.93 -10.49 11.87
CA MET A 1 -8.00 -10.68 10.72
C MET A 1 -8.33 -9.73 9.58
N LEU A 2 -9.60 -9.65 9.15
CA LEU A 2 -10.01 -8.71 8.10
C LEU A 2 -9.74 -7.25 8.49
N GLU A 3 -10.12 -6.85 9.71
CA GLU A 3 -9.84 -5.50 10.24
C GLU A 3 -8.35 -5.14 10.18
N GLN A 4 -7.48 -6.03 10.69
CA GLN A 4 -6.02 -5.86 10.62
C GLN A 4 -5.54 -5.68 9.18
N ALA A 5 -6.08 -6.47 8.25
CA ALA A 5 -5.71 -6.42 6.83
C ALA A 5 -6.17 -5.11 6.18
N THR A 6 -7.36 -4.62 6.53
CA THR A 6 -7.90 -3.33 6.09
C THR A 6 -7.05 -2.17 6.63
N ILE A 7 -6.72 -2.19 7.93
CA ILE A 7 -5.85 -1.18 8.56
C ILE A 7 -4.50 -1.14 7.83
N ILE A 8 -3.87 -2.29 7.63
CA ILE A 8 -2.59 -2.36 6.92
C ILE A 8 -2.73 -1.89 5.47
N ALA A 9 -3.80 -2.29 4.77
CA ALA A 9 -4.01 -1.88 3.38
C ALA A 9 -4.09 -0.36 3.27
N LEU A 10 -4.88 0.28 4.13
CA LEU A 10 -5.02 1.73 4.19
C LEU A 10 -3.72 2.44 4.56
N ILE A 11 -2.95 1.92 5.52
CA ILE A 11 -1.65 2.49 5.90
C ILE A 11 -0.66 2.39 4.73
N VAL A 12 -0.55 1.23 4.09
CA VAL A 12 0.34 1.04 2.93
C VAL A 12 -0.07 1.96 1.78
N TYR A 13 -1.38 2.10 1.54
CA TYR A 13 -1.91 3.01 0.53
C TYR A 13 -1.65 4.48 0.90
N PHE A 14 -1.74 4.85 2.18
CA PHE A 14 -1.39 6.18 2.68
C PHE A 14 0.10 6.49 2.46
N ILE A 15 0.99 5.53 2.78
CA ILE A 15 2.43 5.66 2.48
C ILE A 15 2.61 5.90 0.97
N LYS A 16 1.91 5.14 0.12
CA LYS A 16 1.94 5.37 -1.32
C LYS A 16 1.45 6.78 -1.70
N ALA A 17 0.34 7.24 -1.13
CA ALA A 17 -0.23 8.55 -1.41
C ALA A 17 0.73 9.68 -1.00
N SER A 18 1.46 9.52 0.10
CA SER A 18 2.46 10.49 0.56
C SER A 18 3.69 10.63 -0.36
N THR A 19 3.83 9.76 -1.38
CA THR A 19 4.85 9.84 -2.43
C THR A 19 4.37 10.47 -3.74
N TRP A 20 3.11 10.94 -3.81
CA TRP A 20 2.58 11.62 -4.98
C TRP A 20 3.18 13.01 -5.18
N LYS A 21 3.06 13.54 -6.40
CA LYS A 21 3.61 14.86 -6.75
C LYS A 21 3.03 15.94 -5.82
N GLY A 22 3.91 16.69 -5.16
CA GLY A 22 3.55 17.74 -4.20
C GLY A 22 3.37 17.25 -2.75
N MET A 23 3.52 15.96 -2.47
CA MET A 23 3.43 15.40 -1.12
C MET A 23 4.79 15.33 -0.42
N ILE A 24 4.76 15.10 0.89
CA ILE A 24 5.92 15.17 1.81
C ILE A 24 7.10 14.30 1.32
N PHE A 25 6.84 13.07 0.86
CA PHE A 25 7.88 12.14 0.44
C PHE A 25 8.17 12.15 -1.06
N TYR A 26 7.63 13.11 -1.81
CA TYR A 26 7.87 13.22 -3.25
C TYR A 26 9.35 13.43 -3.57
N ASN A 27 10.02 14.33 -2.83
CA ASN A 27 11.42 14.66 -3.05
C ASN A 27 12.34 13.45 -2.84
N GLN A 28 12.02 12.59 -1.87
CA GLN A 28 12.74 11.36 -1.59
C GLN A 28 12.56 10.38 -2.73
N LYS A 29 11.31 10.22 -3.21
CA LYS A 29 11.01 9.40 -4.38
C LYS A 29 11.81 9.87 -5.60
N GLU A 30 11.90 11.16 -5.87
CA GLU A 30 12.67 11.70 -7.00
C GLU A 30 14.17 11.39 -6.88
N LYS A 31 14.75 11.53 -5.69
CA LYS A 31 16.16 11.18 -5.45
C LYS A 31 16.46 9.70 -5.66
N LEU A 32 15.44 8.84 -5.54
CA LEU A 32 15.53 7.38 -5.63
C LEU A 32 15.12 6.86 -7.03
N VAL A 33 14.97 7.73 -8.03
CA VAL A 33 14.58 7.34 -9.39
C VAL A 33 15.63 6.47 -10.07
N TRP A 34 16.90 6.58 -9.72
CA TRP A 34 17.97 5.76 -10.28
C TRP A 34 17.92 4.28 -9.85
N LEU A 35 17.16 3.95 -8.79
CA LEU A 35 17.08 2.58 -8.29
C LEU A 35 16.39 1.65 -9.30
N PRO A 36 16.84 0.38 -9.37
CA PRO A 36 16.19 -0.66 -10.16
C PRO A 36 14.70 -0.82 -9.82
N SER A 37 13.91 -1.18 -10.84
CA SER A 37 12.45 -1.31 -10.72
C SER A 37 12.01 -2.33 -9.66
N TYR A 38 12.78 -3.40 -9.44
CA TYR A 38 12.49 -4.42 -8.44
C TYR A 38 12.69 -3.93 -6.99
N ILE A 39 13.46 -2.86 -6.75
CA ILE A 39 13.61 -2.22 -5.43
C ILE A 39 12.58 -1.09 -5.28
N LYS A 40 12.36 -0.32 -6.35
CA LYS A 40 11.48 0.85 -6.31
C LYS A 40 10.00 0.47 -6.09
N LYS A 41 9.53 -0.58 -6.76
CA LYS A 41 8.16 -1.11 -6.63
C LYS A 41 7.77 -1.45 -5.19
N PRO A 42 8.53 -2.28 -4.46
CA PRO A 42 8.19 -2.62 -3.08
C PRO A 42 8.39 -1.50 -2.07
N PHE A 43 9.18 -0.47 -2.39
CA PHE A 43 9.40 0.62 -1.44
C PHE A 43 8.42 1.79 -1.60
N PHE A 44 8.14 2.25 -2.83
CA PHE A 44 7.44 3.52 -3.05
C PHE A 44 6.47 3.53 -4.24
N ASP A 45 6.54 2.54 -5.14
CA ASP A 45 5.85 2.63 -6.43
C ASP A 45 4.54 1.86 -6.52
N CYS A 46 4.42 0.69 -5.90
CA CYS A 46 3.21 -0.14 -6.01
C CYS A 46 2.69 -0.54 -4.62
N PRO A 47 1.49 -0.11 -4.20
CA PRO A 47 0.95 -0.42 -2.87
C PRO A 47 0.81 -1.94 -2.64
N VAL A 48 0.52 -2.72 -3.68
CA VAL A 48 0.50 -4.19 -3.60
C VAL A 48 1.89 -4.76 -3.34
N CYS A 49 2.91 -4.31 -4.07
CA CYS A 49 4.29 -4.74 -3.86
C CYS A 49 4.88 -4.23 -2.54
N MET A 50 4.37 -3.10 -2.04
CA MET A 50 4.74 -2.51 -0.75
C MET A 50 4.18 -3.31 0.42
N THR A 51 3.04 -3.97 0.24
CA THR A 51 2.31 -4.64 1.34
C THR A 51 3.13 -5.74 2.04
N PRO A 52 3.90 -6.61 1.36
CA PRO A 52 4.77 -7.57 2.04
C PRO A 52 5.81 -6.94 2.99
N TRP A 53 6.36 -5.79 2.63
CA TRP A 53 7.42 -5.15 3.41
C TRP A 53 6.83 -4.25 4.49
N TRP A 54 6.06 -3.26 4.06
CA TRP A 54 5.44 -2.28 4.93
C TRP A 54 4.34 -2.90 5.78
N GLY A 55 3.59 -3.88 5.26
CA GLY A 55 2.56 -4.55 6.03
C GLY A 55 3.11 -5.40 7.17
N ILE A 56 4.25 -6.08 6.98
CA ILE A 56 4.94 -6.77 8.09
C ILE A 56 5.43 -5.77 9.12
N ILE A 57 6.08 -4.68 8.68
CA ILE A 57 6.58 -3.63 9.58
C ILE A 57 5.44 -3.03 10.41
N VAL A 58 4.34 -2.65 9.77
CA VAL A 58 3.16 -2.07 10.43
C VAL A 58 2.54 -3.07 11.40
N TYR A 59 2.41 -4.34 11.02
CA TYR A 59 1.86 -5.38 11.91
C TYR A 59 2.70 -5.53 13.17
N LEU A 60 4.02 -5.64 13.02
CA LEU A 60 4.93 -5.81 14.15
C LEU A 60 4.95 -4.56 15.04
N LEU A 61 5.03 -3.37 14.45
CA LEU A 61 4.97 -2.12 15.21
C LEU A 61 3.66 -1.99 15.99
N ALA A 62 2.52 -2.34 15.38
CA ALA A 62 1.22 -2.30 16.05
C ALA A 62 1.14 -3.31 17.22
N HIS A 63 1.68 -4.52 17.03
CA HIS A 63 1.76 -5.53 18.09
C HIS A 63 2.62 -5.05 19.27
N PHE A 64 3.84 -4.57 19.01
CA PHE A 64 4.76 -4.11 20.06
C PHE A 64 4.32 -2.80 20.71
N SER A 65 3.50 -1.99 20.04
CA SER A 65 2.89 -0.79 20.61
C SER A 65 1.67 -1.11 21.50
N GLY A 66 1.26 -2.37 21.60
CA GLY A 66 0.15 -2.80 22.45
C GLY A 66 -1.24 -2.52 21.86
N ILE A 67 -1.36 -2.36 20.54
CA ILE A 67 -2.65 -2.15 19.88
C ILE A 67 -3.48 -3.45 19.99
N ALA A 68 -4.68 -3.36 20.58
CA ALA A 68 -5.50 -4.51 20.93
C ALA A 68 -5.79 -5.43 19.73
N GLU A 69 -6.04 -4.83 18.57
CA GLU A 69 -6.33 -5.50 17.30
C GLU A 69 -5.15 -6.36 16.81
N PHE A 70 -3.93 -6.08 17.26
CA PHE A 70 -2.68 -6.77 16.90
C PHE A 70 -2.07 -7.56 18.07
N SER A 71 -2.77 -7.72 19.18
CA SER A 71 -2.29 -8.40 20.40
C SER A 71 -1.83 -9.84 20.19
N VAL A 72 -2.43 -10.58 19.26
CA VAL A 72 -2.08 -11.98 18.99
C VAL A 72 -1.12 -12.08 17.80
N LEU A 73 0.13 -12.41 18.08
CA LEU A 73 1.15 -12.65 17.06
C LEU A 73 1.27 -14.15 16.74
N THR A 74 0.87 -14.54 15.53
CA THR A 74 1.08 -15.88 15.00
C THR A 74 1.53 -15.77 13.55
N ILE A 75 2.50 -16.59 13.13
CA ILE A 75 3.06 -16.56 11.77
C ILE A 75 1.95 -16.69 10.72
N ALA A 76 1.02 -17.63 10.89
CA ALA A 76 -0.11 -17.80 9.98
C ALA A 76 -0.95 -16.51 9.90
N ARG A 77 -1.27 -15.91 11.04
CA ARG A 77 -2.07 -14.66 11.09
C ARG A 77 -1.36 -13.52 10.39
N LEU A 78 -0.06 -13.35 10.62
CA LEU A 78 0.77 -12.35 9.93
C LEU A 78 0.71 -12.55 8.42
N ILE A 79 1.00 -13.77 7.93
CA ILE A 79 1.02 -14.09 6.50
C ILE A 79 -0.35 -13.84 5.87
N PHE A 80 -1.42 -14.39 6.45
CA PHE A 80 -2.77 -14.20 5.91
C PHE A 80 -3.21 -12.74 5.94
N THR A 81 -2.91 -12.00 7.02
CA THR A 81 -3.24 -10.56 7.10
C THR A 81 -2.53 -9.77 6.00
N VAL A 82 -1.24 -10.01 5.77
CA VAL A 82 -0.46 -9.35 4.72
C VAL A 82 -0.99 -9.72 3.32
N MET A 83 -1.30 -10.99 3.07
CA MET A 83 -1.87 -11.45 1.79
C MET A 83 -3.24 -10.83 1.52
N VAL A 84 -4.15 -10.81 2.50
CA VAL A 84 -5.46 -10.19 2.37
C VAL A 84 -5.32 -8.68 2.12
N SER A 85 -4.40 -8.02 2.84
CA SER A 85 -4.11 -6.61 2.64
C SER A 85 -3.61 -6.30 1.21
N ALA A 86 -2.76 -7.16 0.65
CA ALA A 86 -2.29 -7.04 -0.73
C ALA A 86 -3.45 -7.22 -1.73
N GLY A 87 -4.38 -8.14 -1.43
CA GLY A 87 -5.62 -8.31 -2.18
C GLY A 87 -6.49 -7.05 -2.18
N ILE A 88 -6.70 -6.43 -1.01
CA ILE A 88 -7.45 -5.17 -0.88
C ILE A 88 -6.79 -4.06 -1.72
N ASN A 89 -5.47 -3.89 -1.60
CA ASN A 89 -4.72 -2.91 -2.39
C ASN A 89 -4.79 -3.17 -3.90
N THR A 90 -4.93 -4.44 -4.32
CA THR A 90 -5.12 -4.80 -5.72
C THR A 90 -6.48 -4.33 -6.24
N VAL A 91 -7.55 -4.52 -5.44
CA VAL A 91 -8.89 -4.03 -5.77
C VAL A 91 -8.90 -2.50 -5.89
N ILE A 92 -8.27 -1.79 -4.96
CA ILE A 92 -8.16 -0.32 -5.01
C ILE A 92 -7.44 0.14 -6.28
N LEU A 93 -6.33 -0.51 -6.64
CA LEU A 93 -5.62 -0.19 -7.88
C LEU A 93 -6.46 -0.42 -9.14
N LEU A 94 -7.25 -1.51 -9.17
CA LEU A 94 -8.17 -1.77 -10.29
C LEU A 94 -9.25 -0.69 -10.39
N LEU A 95 -9.84 -0.28 -9.27
CA LEU A 95 -10.85 0.78 -9.23
C LEU A 95 -10.30 2.12 -9.74
N ASN A 96 -9.08 2.51 -9.32
CA ASN A 96 -8.43 3.72 -9.83
C ASN A 96 -8.23 3.65 -11.34
N LYS A 97 -7.78 2.50 -11.85
CA LYS A 97 -7.58 2.31 -13.29
C LYS A 97 -8.88 2.46 -14.08
N ILE A 98 -9.98 1.88 -13.57
CA ILE A 98 -11.31 2.01 -14.19
C ILE A 98 -11.78 3.47 -14.15
N TYR A 99 -11.60 4.15 -13.02
CA TYR A 99 -11.95 5.56 -12.85
C TYR A 99 -11.21 6.45 -13.87
N ASP A 100 -9.90 6.27 -14.01
CA ASP A 100 -9.08 7.01 -14.96
C ASP A 100 -9.53 6.78 -16.41
N GLN A 101 -9.89 5.54 -16.76
CA GLN A 101 -10.43 5.22 -18.09
C GLN A 101 -11.75 5.95 -18.37
N MET A 102 -12.68 5.94 -17.41
CA MET A 102 -13.96 6.66 -17.56
C MET A 102 -13.75 8.17 -17.66
N HIS A 103 -12.83 8.73 -16.87
CA HIS A 103 -12.53 10.16 -16.91
C HIS A 103 -11.93 10.59 -18.26
N ASN A 104 -11.08 9.76 -18.86
CA ASN A 104 -10.49 10.04 -20.17
C ASN A 104 -11.49 9.90 -21.32
N LEU A 105 -12.44 8.95 -21.25
CA LEU A 105 -13.51 8.83 -22.24
C LEU A 105 -14.41 10.08 -22.30
N LYS A 106 -14.67 10.71 -21.15
CA LYS A 106 -15.46 11.94 -21.07
C LYS A 106 -14.78 13.17 -21.69
N LYS A 107 -13.46 13.11 -21.96
CA LYS A 107 -12.69 14.21 -22.55
C LYS A 107 -12.57 14.16 -24.07
N LEU A 108 -13.13 13.14 -24.73
CA LEU A 108 -13.17 13.10 -26.19
C LEU A 108 -14.19 14.15 -26.68
N PRO A 109 -13.78 15.14 -27.50
CA PRO A 109 -14.73 16.01 -28.18
C PRO A 109 -15.58 15.18 -29.14
N GLU A 110 -16.88 15.47 -29.18
CA GLU A 110 -17.84 14.92 -30.15
C GLU A 110 -17.45 15.23 -31.60
#